data_AF-A0A950TVI3-F1
#
_entry.id   AF-A0A950TVI3-F1
#
_cell.length_a   1.000
_cell.length_b   1.000
_cell.length_c   1.000
_cell.angle_alpha   90.00
_cell.angle_beta   90.00
_cell.angle_gamma   90.00
#
_symmetry.space_group_name_H-M   'P 1'
#
loop_
_entity.id
_entity.type
_entity.pdbx_description
1 polymer ?
#
loop_
_entity_poly.entity_id
_entity_poly.type
_entity_poly.pdbx_seq_one_letter_code
_entity_poly.pdbx_strand_id
1 'polypeptide(L)'
;MQHRESLDLKVKERLKRWPQRPPGLGAQRGGQDAWLRGRPTEDFASCQPFLKLPGSTRMRTLPDGLWLKFGGTPQEPYVDILAVEACGTIQNLLDKRSRFAPSTHSLLAVCPVPWLLAPIAKNDPTPRWQRTGVLLHPPTLPVTLPVRDMRVLYGLKHHHYAGFAMHQLPHAHEFFAPMETLMAEDSHDNPALQALISRACVSANFLSST
;
A
#
# COMPACT_ATOMS: atom_id res chain seq x y z
N MET A 1 -13.55 -31.33 8.61
CA MET A 1 -13.66 -30.12 7.77
C MET A 1 -12.68 -29.09 8.29
N GLN A 2 -11.47 -29.08 7.75
CA GLN A 2 -10.40 -28.15 8.16
C GLN A 2 -10.76 -26.71 7.76
N HIS A 3 -10.55 -25.80 8.70
CA HIS A 3 -10.87 -24.39 8.64
C HIS A 3 -10.25 -23.74 7.39
N ARG A 4 -11.11 -23.27 6.49
CA ARG A 4 -10.77 -22.43 5.34
C ARG A 4 -10.37 -21.06 5.88
N GLU A 5 -9.13 -20.93 6.36
CA GLU A 5 -8.50 -19.63 6.56
C GLU A 5 -8.78 -18.79 5.31
N SER A 6 -9.48 -17.66 5.48
CA SER A 6 -9.83 -16.79 4.36
C SER A 6 -8.55 -16.41 3.62
N LEU A 7 -8.57 -16.43 2.28
CA LEU A 7 -7.43 -16.05 1.44
C LEU A 7 -6.85 -14.69 1.87
N ASP A 8 -7.72 -13.77 2.28
CA ASP A 8 -7.37 -12.45 2.78
C ASP A 8 -6.51 -12.51 4.05
N LEU A 9 -6.77 -13.47 4.95
CA LEU A 9 -5.95 -13.67 6.15
C LEU A 9 -4.57 -14.17 5.77
N LYS A 10 -4.48 -15.16 4.86
CA LYS A 10 -3.19 -15.69 4.40
C LYS A 10 -2.36 -14.60 3.70
N VAL A 11 -2.98 -13.80 2.84
CA VAL A 11 -2.30 -12.67 2.20
C VAL A 11 -1.82 -11.67 3.26
N LYS A 12 -2.66 -11.28 4.22
CA LYS A 12 -2.25 -10.39 5.32
C LYS A 12 -1.07 -10.95 6.11
N GLU A 13 -1.09 -12.23 6.46
CA GLU A 13 0.05 -12.86 7.16
C GLU A 13 1.34 -12.85 6.34
N ARG A 14 1.27 -12.98 5.00
CA ARG A 14 2.44 -12.82 4.14
C ARG A 14 2.90 -11.38 4.02
N LEU A 15 1.98 -10.44 3.85
CA LEU A 15 2.29 -9.01 3.77
C LEU A 15 2.88 -8.46 5.08
N LYS A 16 2.63 -9.09 6.23
CA LYS A 16 3.32 -8.77 7.50
C LYS A 16 4.82 -9.04 7.45
N ARG A 17 5.27 -9.94 6.58
CA ARG A 17 6.70 -10.25 6.40
C ARG A 17 7.38 -9.32 5.41
N TRP A 18 6.62 -8.58 4.61
CA TRP A 18 7.18 -7.62 3.68
C TRP A 18 7.86 -6.47 4.43
N PRO A 19 8.96 -5.90 3.89
CA PRO A 19 9.69 -4.84 4.57
C PRO A 19 8.90 -3.52 4.69
N GLN A 20 9.44 -2.58 5.45
CA GLN A 20 8.88 -1.22 5.60
C GLN A 20 8.79 -0.47 4.28
N ARG A 21 9.74 -0.71 3.38
CA ARG A 21 9.66 -0.34 1.97
C ARG A 21 9.04 -1.49 1.20
N PRO A 22 8.13 -1.24 0.24
CA PRO A 22 7.68 -2.30 -0.67
C PRO A 22 8.84 -2.97 -1.41
N PRO A 23 8.80 -4.31 -1.58
CA PRO A 23 9.85 -5.05 -2.26
C PRO A 23 10.00 -4.60 -3.72
N GLY A 24 11.23 -4.53 -4.22
CA GLY A 24 11.54 -4.09 -5.59
C GLY A 24 11.62 -2.57 -5.80
N LEU A 25 11.14 -1.75 -4.86
CA LEU A 25 11.41 -0.31 -4.89
C LEU A 25 12.85 -0.03 -4.45
N GLY A 26 13.68 0.47 -5.36
CA GLY A 26 15.08 0.78 -5.08
C GLY A 26 15.25 1.87 -4.01
N ALA A 27 16.41 1.88 -3.34
CA ALA A 27 16.75 2.99 -2.45
C ALA A 27 16.92 4.28 -3.26
N GLN A 28 16.22 5.36 -2.88
CA GLN A 28 16.55 6.67 -3.45
C GLN A 28 17.97 7.03 -3.03
N ARG A 29 18.81 7.38 -4.01
CA ARG A 29 20.13 7.94 -3.75
C ARG A 29 19.95 9.28 -3.05
N GLY A 30 20.53 9.44 -1.86
CA GLY A 30 20.63 10.70 -1.13
C GLY A 30 19.37 11.18 -0.40
N GLY A 31 18.23 10.47 -0.48
CA GLY A 31 17.00 10.84 0.23
C GLY A 31 16.70 9.92 1.43
N GLN A 32 16.13 10.48 2.50
CA GLN A 32 15.54 9.64 3.55
C GLN A 32 14.40 8.82 2.94
N ASP A 33 14.43 7.50 3.15
CA ASP A 33 13.38 6.60 2.71
C ASP A 33 12.08 6.86 3.49
N ALA A 34 11.17 7.63 2.90
CA ALA A 34 9.92 8.06 3.53
C ALA A 34 8.79 7.01 3.43
N TRP A 35 9.10 5.79 3.00
CA TRP A 35 8.14 4.69 2.96
C TRP A 35 7.86 4.17 4.37
N LEU A 36 6.58 4.14 4.73
CA LEU A 36 6.07 3.56 5.96
C LEU A 36 4.94 2.58 5.65
N ARG A 37 5.06 1.36 6.15
CA ARG A 37 4.00 0.36 6.10
C ARG A 37 2.87 0.77 7.04
N GLY A 38 1.73 1.14 6.45
CA GLY A 38 0.49 1.43 7.17
C GLY A 38 -0.19 0.15 7.64
N ARG A 39 -0.18 -0.91 6.82
CA ARG A 39 -0.70 -2.23 7.20
C ARG A 39 -0.19 -3.35 6.27
N PRO A 40 -0.26 -4.62 6.72
CA PRO A 40 -0.60 -5.04 8.07
C PRO A 40 0.53 -4.69 9.06
N THR A 41 0.17 -4.20 10.25
CA THR A 41 1.13 -3.98 11.35
C THR A 41 1.25 -5.25 12.21
N GLU A 42 2.37 -5.39 12.92
CA GLU A 42 2.61 -6.55 13.80
C GLU A 42 1.63 -6.60 14.97
N ASP A 43 1.26 -5.44 15.51
CA ASP A 43 0.25 -5.31 16.55
C ASP A 43 -1.11 -5.00 15.93
N PHE A 44 -2.13 -5.74 16.36
CA PHE A 44 -3.56 -5.51 16.06
C PHE A 44 -4.10 -4.23 16.71
N ALA A 45 -3.23 -3.28 17.06
CA ALA A 45 -3.65 -1.98 17.57
C ALA A 45 -4.61 -1.37 16.53
N SER A 46 -5.83 -1.10 16.98
CA SER A 46 -6.99 -0.64 16.19
C SER A 46 -6.79 0.70 15.46
N CYS A 47 -5.60 1.28 15.55
CA CYS A 47 -5.22 2.55 14.97
C CYS A 47 -4.23 2.32 13.84
N GLN A 48 -4.72 1.88 12.67
CA GLN A 48 -3.95 1.82 11.43
C GLN A 48 -4.40 2.93 10.46
N PRO A 49 -3.52 3.39 9.55
CA PRO A 49 -3.93 4.27 8.48
C PRO A 49 -5.00 3.66 7.60
N PHE A 50 -5.89 4.51 7.11
CA PHE A 50 -6.95 4.13 6.18
C PHE A 50 -7.14 5.22 5.11
N LEU A 51 -7.78 4.84 4.02
CA LEU A 51 -8.11 5.75 2.93
C LEU A 51 -9.58 6.14 3.01
N LYS A 52 -9.91 7.36 2.58
CA LYS A 52 -11.30 7.81 2.47
C LYS A 52 -11.46 8.80 1.32
N LEU A 53 -12.71 8.98 0.88
CA LEU A 53 -13.05 10.07 -0.02
C LEU A 53 -13.07 11.40 0.74
N PRO A 54 -12.59 12.51 0.13
CA PRO A 54 -12.87 13.84 0.63
C PRO A 54 -14.36 14.04 0.92
N GLY A 55 -14.70 14.67 2.05
CA GLY A 55 -16.09 14.89 2.48
C GLY A 55 -16.82 13.66 3.05
N SER A 56 -16.30 12.44 2.89
CA SER A 56 -16.93 11.25 3.48
C SER A 56 -16.44 10.99 4.90
N THR A 57 -17.38 10.73 5.82
CA THR A 57 -17.09 10.31 7.21
C THR A 57 -17.35 8.82 7.43
N ARG A 58 -18.10 8.17 6.53
CA ARG A 58 -18.60 6.80 6.70
C ARG A 58 -17.81 5.76 5.91
N MET A 59 -17.25 6.12 4.75
CA MET A 59 -16.56 5.16 3.89
C MET A 59 -15.06 5.19 4.14
N ARG A 60 -14.55 4.10 4.74
CA ARG A 60 -13.13 3.84 4.92
C ARG A 60 -12.71 2.69 4.03
N THR A 61 -11.69 2.90 3.21
CA THR A 61 -11.02 1.85 2.46
C THR A 61 -9.82 1.37 3.28
N LEU A 62 -9.77 0.06 3.46
CA LEU A 62 -8.89 -0.65 4.37
C LEU A 62 -8.16 -1.76 3.58
N PRO A 63 -7.18 -1.41 2.74
CA PRO A 63 -6.57 -2.34 1.79
C PRO A 63 -5.87 -3.50 2.49
N ASP A 64 -5.77 -4.70 1.92
CA ASP A 64 -5.10 -5.82 2.61
C ASP A 64 -3.65 -5.50 3.01
N GLY A 65 -2.92 -4.78 2.17
CA GLY A 65 -1.67 -4.10 2.50
C GLY A 65 -1.67 -2.63 2.07
N LEU A 66 -1.03 -1.75 2.84
CA LEU A 66 -0.88 -0.33 2.53
C LEU A 66 0.50 0.16 2.92
N TRP A 67 1.19 0.78 1.98
CA TRP A 67 2.43 1.51 2.18
C TRP A 67 2.23 2.97 1.79
N LEU A 68 2.79 3.86 2.59
CA LEU A 68 2.63 5.30 2.50
C LEU A 68 4.02 5.91 2.27
N LYS A 69 4.20 6.63 1.17
CA LYS A 69 5.40 7.44 0.91
C LYS A 69 5.06 8.90 1.14
N PHE A 70 5.50 9.43 2.28
CA PHE A 70 5.26 10.83 2.61
C PHE A 70 6.18 11.73 1.75
N GLY A 71 5.66 12.89 1.34
CA GLY A 71 6.43 13.84 0.56
C GLY A 71 5.83 15.25 0.57
N GLY A 72 6.57 16.18 -0.01
CA GLY A 72 6.22 17.60 -0.02
C GLY A 72 6.92 18.37 1.10
N THR A 73 6.34 19.49 1.50
CA THR A 73 6.79 20.33 2.61
C THR A 73 5.77 20.29 3.75
N PRO A 74 6.08 20.77 4.95
CA PRO A 74 5.08 20.94 6.01
C PRO A 74 3.87 21.80 5.59
N GLN A 75 4.05 22.71 4.63
CA GLN A 75 2.99 23.59 4.12
C GLN A 75 2.16 22.91 3.02
N GLU A 76 2.79 22.05 2.21
CA GLU A 76 2.17 21.35 1.10
C GLU A 76 2.42 19.83 1.19
N PRO A 77 1.90 19.17 2.24
CA PRO A 77 2.19 17.77 2.45
C PRO A 77 1.27 16.88 1.60
N TYR A 78 1.82 15.79 1.07
CA TYR A 78 1.07 14.75 0.37
C TYR A 78 1.58 13.36 0.74
N VAL A 79 0.87 12.34 0.25
CA VAL A 79 1.33 10.97 0.33
C VAL A 79 1.14 10.27 -1.02
N ASP A 80 2.11 9.50 -1.46
CA ASP A 80 1.91 8.50 -2.51
C ASP A 80 1.66 7.15 -1.85
N ILE A 81 0.84 6.30 -2.44
CA ILE A 81 0.48 5.01 -1.84
C ILE A 81 0.77 3.83 -2.75
N LEU A 82 1.17 2.72 -2.13
CA LEU A 82 1.05 1.38 -2.71
C LEU A 82 0.05 0.58 -1.86
N ALA A 83 -1.05 0.18 -2.48
CA ALA A 83 -2.03 -0.72 -1.89
C ALA A 83 -1.90 -2.13 -2.47
N VAL A 84 -2.18 -3.14 -1.66
CA VAL A 84 -2.29 -4.54 -2.08
C VAL A 84 -3.67 -5.06 -1.68
N GLU A 85 -4.33 -5.75 -2.60
CA GLU A 85 -5.69 -6.24 -2.43
C GLU A 85 -5.80 -7.70 -2.89
N ALA A 86 -6.23 -8.59 -2.00
CA ALA A 86 -6.50 -9.99 -2.32
C ALA A 86 -7.93 -10.12 -2.85
N CYS A 87 -8.10 -10.55 -4.11
CA CYS A 87 -9.40 -10.68 -4.73
C CYS A 87 -9.77 -12.16 -4.97
N GLY A 88 -10.70 -12.66 -4.13
CA GLY A 88 -11.16 -14.05 -4.21
C GLY A 88 -12.12 -14.35 -5.35
N THR A 89 -12.78 -13.32 -5.90
CA THR A 89 -13.78 -13.36 -6.98
C THR A 89 -13.66 -12.13 -7.90
N ILE A 90 -14.18 -12.21 -9.12
CA ILE A 90 -14.28 -11.03 -10.02
C ILE A 90 -15.16 -9.94 -9.40
N GLN A 91 -16.27 -10.29 -8.77
CA GLN A 91 -17.12 -9.30 -8.10
C GLN A 91 -16.36 -8.55 -6.99
N ASN A 92 -15.55 -9.27 -6.21
CA ASN A 92 -14.71 -8.66 -5.18
C ASN A 92 -13.60 -7.78 -5.79
N LEU A 93 -13.03 -8.19 -6.93
CA LEU A 93 -12.11 -7.34 -7.70
C LEU A 93 -12.79 -6.03 -8.12
N LEU A 94 -13.96 -6.09 -8.75
CA LEU A 94 -14.67 -4.90 -9.24
C LEU A 94 -15.05 -3.95 -8.11
N ASP A 95 -15.54 -4.50 -7.00
CA ASP A 95 -15.84 -3.73 -5.79
C ASP A 95 -14.58 -3.01 -5.26
N LYS A 96 -13.45 -3.73 -5.14
CA LYS A 96 -12.19 -3.13 -4.71
C LYS A 96 -11.66 -2.11 -5.71
N ARG A 97 -11.68 -2.38 -7.01
CA ARG A 97 -11.26 -1.46 -8.09
C ARG A 97 -12.03 -0.15 -8.05
N SER A 98 -13.33 -0.17 -7.76
CA SER A 98 -14.13 1.05 -7.66
C SER A 98 -13.65 2.03 -6.59
N ARG A 99 -12.95 1.53 -5.55
CA ARG A 99 -12.38 2.35 -4.45
C ARG A 99 -11.03 2.98 -4.82
N PHE A 100 -10.41 2.55 -5.91
CA PHE A 100 -9.10 3.00 -6.37
C PHE A 100 -9.17 3.41 -7.85
N ALA A 101 -9.88 4.49 -8.11
CA ALA A 101 -10.19 5.00 -9.45
C ALA A 101 -9.80 6.50 -9.51
N PRO A 102 -8.51 6.81 -9.71
CA PRO A 102 -8.01 8.18 -9.62
C PRO A 102 -8.60 9.10 -10.69
N SER A 103 -9.11 8.54 -11.79
CA SER A 103 -9.82 9.27 -12.85
C SER A 103 -11.20 9.78 -12.43
N THR A 104 -11.83 9.18 -11.42
CA THR A 104 -13.20 9.52 -11.00
C THR A 104 -13.25 10.19 -9.64
N HIS A 105 -12.21 10.05 -8.81
CA HIS A 105 -12.18 10.66 -7.48
C HIS A 105 -10.76 10.72 -6.89
N SER A 106 -10.57 11.67 -5.98
CA SER A 106 -9.38 11.79 -5.13
C SER A 106 -9.53 10.98 -3.84
N LEU A 107 -8.40 10.61 -3.23
CA LEU A 107 -8.34 9.93 -1.94
C LEU A 107 -7.59 10.78 -0.90
N LEU A 108 -7.99 10.61 0.36
CA LEU A 108 -7.25 11.10 1.52
C LEU A 108 -6.72 9.90 2.30
N ALA A 109 -5.46 9.96 2.73
CA ALA A 109 -4.91 9.04 3.72
C ALA A 109 -5.06 9.65 5.11
N VAL A 110 -5.68 8.93 6.02
CA VAL A 110 -5.82 9.34 7.43
C VAL A 110 -4.86 8.50 8.26
N CYS A 111 -3.92 9.16 8.92
CA CYS A 111 -2.92 8.56 9.79
C CYS A 111 -3.25 8.87 11.26
N PRO A 112 -3.70 7.87 12.05
CA PRO A 112 -4.00 8.07 13.47
C PRO A 112 -2.78 8.46 14.30
N VAL A 113 -2.97 9.27 15.35
CA VAL A 113 -1.89 9.67 16.28
C VAL A 113 -1.15 8.47 16.88
N PRO A 114 -1.83 7.41 17.38
CA PRO A 114 -1.11 6.27 17.95
C PRO A 114 -0.21 5.56 16.94
N TRP A 115 -0.59 5.54 15.66
CA TRP A 115 0.25 4.97 14.60
C TRP A 115 1.47 5.85 14.31
N LEU A 116 1.27 7.18 14.26
CA LEU A 116 2.35 8.15 14.01
C LEU A 116 3.37 8.21 15.15
N LEU A 117 2.94 8.04 16.40
CA LEU A 117 3.82 8.04 17.57
C LEU A 117 4.50 6.69 17.83
N ALA A 118 3.94 5.60 17.31
CA ALA A 118 4.54 4.27 17.44
C ALA A 118 5.84 4.14 16.63
N PRO A 119 6.74 3.24 17.04
CA PRO A 119 8.04 3.03 16.39
C PRO A 119 7.86 2.51 14.95
N ILE A 120 8.80 2.83 14.06
CA ILE A 120 8.81 2.34 12.68
C ILE A 120 8.77 0.81 12.68
N ALA A 121 9.67 0.17 13.42
CA ALA A 121 9.77 -1.29 13.54
C ALA A 121 10.28 -1.69 14.93
N LYS A 122 10.23 -3.00 15.26
CA LYS A 122 10.76 -3.50 16.54
C LYS A 122 12.24 -3.16 16.76
N ASN A 123 13.02 -3.14 15.68
CA ASN A 123 14.44 -2.81 15.67
C ASN A 123 14.73 -1.34 15.33
N ASP A 124 13.68 -0.53 15.10
CA ASP A 124 13.79 0.90 14.79
C ASP A 124 12.78 1.67 15.66
N PRO A 125 13.20 2.14 16.86
CA PRO A 125 12.33 2.78 17.81
C PRO A 125 11.93 4.20 17.39
N THR A 126 12.46 4.73 16.28
CA THR A 126 12.14 6.08 15.80
C THR A 126 10.62 6.18 15.57
N PRO A 127 9.93 7.19 16.15
CA PRO A 127 8.52 7.41 15.89
C PRO A 127 8.26 7.67 14.40
N ARG A 128 7.22 7.05 13.85
CA ARG A 128 6.88 7.18 12.42
C ARG A 128 6.76 8.63 11.96
N TRP A 129 6.21 9.53 12.78
CA TRP A 129 6.05 10.94 12.44
C TRP A 129 7.37 11.62 12.06
N GLN A 130 8.48 11.26 12.72
CA GLN A 130 9.80 11.84 12.44
C GLN A 130 10.31 11.44 11.06
N ARG A 131 9.92 10.26 10.58
CA ARG A 131 10.33 9.75 9.26
C ARG A 131 9.51 10.32 8.11
N THR A 132 8.35 10.91 8.39
CA THR A 132 7.48 11.45 7.35
C THR A 132 8.08 12.66 6.64
N GLY A 133 8.95 13.44 7.30
CA GLY A 133 9.52 14.68 6.76
C GLY A 133 8.52 15.83 6.57
N VAL A 134 7.22 15.60 6.80
CA VAL A 134 6.16 16.60 6.63
C VAL A 134 5.60 17.14 7.95
N LEU A 135 5.98 16.53 9.08
CA LEU A 135 5.57 16.95 10.42
C LEU A 135 6.76 17.55 11.16
N LEU A 136 6.64 18.80 11.59
CA LEU A 136 7.69 19.51 12.35
C LEU A 136 7.70 19.14 13.85
N HIS A 137 6.54 18.74 14.38
CA HIS A 137 6.33 18.44 15.79
C HIS A 137 5.52 17.15 15.95
N PRO A 138 5.60 16.48 17.13
CA PRO A 138 4.74 15.35 17.46
C PRO A 138 3.26 15.70 17.25
N PRO A 139 2.51 14.91 16.47
CA PRO A 139 1.10 15.20 16.19
C PRO A 139 0.23 14.92 17.42
N THR A 140 -0.68 15.83 17.72
CA THR A 140 -1.73 15.67 18.76
C THR A 140 -3.09 15.30 18.17
N LEU A 141 -3.24 15.42 16.85
CA LEU A 141 -4.45 15.10 16.09
C LEU A 141 -4.12 14.17 14.91
N PRO A 142 -5.07 13.36 14.42
CA PRO A 142 -4.85 12.54 13.24
C PRO A 142 -4.45 13.40 12.04
N VAL A 143 -3.43 12.95 11.32
CA VAL A 143 -2.92 13.65 10.13
C VAL A 143 -3.68 13.13 8.91
N THR A 144 -4.32 14.03 8.16
CA THR A 144 -5.03 13.69 6.92
C THR A 144 -4.31 14.34 5.75
N LEU A 145 -3.87 13.53 4.78
CA LEU A 145 -3.08 13.97 3.64
C LEU A 145 -3.78 13.63 2.33
N PRO A 146 -3.68 14.50 1.30
CA PRO A 146 -4.09 14.12 -0.05
C PRO A 146 -3.20 13.00 -0.58
N VAL A 147 -3.82 12.01 -1.20
CA VAL A 147 -3.11 10.99 -1.98
C VAL A 147 -2.79 11.59 -3.35
N ARG A 148 -1.50 11.77 -3.65
CA ARG A 148 -1.03 12.38 -4.90
C ARG A 148 -0.89 11.33 -6.01
N ASP A 149 -0.10 10.29 -5.78
CA ASP A 149 -0.03 9.11 -6.65
C ASP A 149 -0.51 7.85 -5.91
N MET A 150 -1.13 6.95 -6.65
CA MET A 150 -1.68 5.72 -6.12
C MET A 150 -1.31 4.57 -7.05
N ARG A 151 -0.86 3.48 -6.46
CA ARG A 151 -0.54 2.23 -7.15
C ARG A 151 -1.24 1.09 -6.41
N VAL A 152 -1.88 0.18 -7.13
CA VAL A 152 -2.63 -0.92 -6.51
C VAL A 152 -2.26 -2.24 -7.16
N LEU A 153 -1.83 -3.20 -6.34
CA LEU A 153 -1.56 -4.57 -6.75
C LEU A 153 -2.72 -5.48 -6.34
N TYR A 154 -3.42 -6.04 -7.33
CA TYR A 154 -4.48 -7.00 -7.13
C TYR A 154 -3.96 -8.43 -7.25
N GLY A 155 -4.15 -9.23 -6.19
CA GLY A 155 -3.97 -10.67 -6.22
C GLY A 155 -5.22 -11.36 -6.75
N LEU A 156 -5.10 -12.16 -7.81
CA LEU A 156 -6.22 -12.89 -8.40
C LEU A 156 -6.00 -14.40 -8.33
N LYS A 157 -7.04 -15.17 -8.00
CA LYS A 157 -6.99 -16.64 -8.17
C LYS A 157 -6.64 -16.98 -9.62
N HIS A 158 -5.91 -18.08 -9.81
CA HIS A 158 -5.40 -18.52 -11.11
C HIS A 158 -6.40 -18.37 -12.29
N HIS A 159 -7.62 -18.91 -12.18
CA HIS A 159 -8.62 -18.81 -13.26
C HIS A 159 -9.09 -17.37 -13.54
N HIS A 160 -9.22 -16.55 -12.49
CA HIS A 160 -9.55 -15.13 -12.66
C HIS A 160 -8.37 -14.35 -13.25
N TYR A 161 -7.14 -14.66 -12.83
CA TYR A 161 -5.93 -14.04 -13.35
C TYR A 161 -5.77 -14.31 -14.85
N ALA A 162 -5.86 -15.58 -15.25
CA ALA A 162 -5.74 -15.98 -16.65
C ALA A 162 -6.83 -15.32 -17.52
N GLY A 163 -8.09 -15.37 -17.07
CA GLY A 163 -9.19 -14.72 -17.78
C GLY A 163 -9.01 -13.20 -17.88
N PHE A 164 -8.58 -12.54 -16.80
CA PHE A 164 -8.34 -11.10 -16.81
C PHE A 164 -7.19 -10.74 -17.77
N ALA A 165 -6.07 -11.45 -17.70
CA ALA A 165 -4.90 -11.21 -18.54
C ALA A 165 -5.18 -11.41 -20.04
N MET A 166 -6.11 -12.29 -20.40
CA MET A 166 -6.50 -12.53 -21.81
C MET A 166 -7.49 -11.52 -22.37
N HIS A 167 -8.34 -10.92 -21.52
CA HIS A 167 -9.53 -10.20 -21.98
C HIS A 167 -9.64 -8.76 -21.47
N GLN A 168 -8.79 -8.34 -20.54
CA GLN A 168 -8.89 -7.05 -19.86
C GLN A 168 -7.54 -6.32 -19.88
N LEU A 169 -7.60 -5.00 -19.84
CA LEU A 169 -6.43 -4.15 -19.71
C LEU A 169 -6.43 -3.48 -18.31
N PRO A 170 -5.34 -3.62 -17.55
CA PRO A 170 -5.11 -2.82 -16.34
C PRO A 170 -5.15 -1.32 -16.63
N HIS A 171 -5.67 -0.52 -15.71
CA HIS A 171 -5.40 0.92 -15.71
C HIS A 171 -3.95 1.21 -15.31
N ALA A 172 -3.45 2.41 -15.61
CA ALA A 172 -2.04 2.77 -15.41
C ALA A 172 -1.54 2.66 -13.96
N HIS A 173 -2.44 2.76 -12.98
CA HIS A 173 -2.15 2.59 -11.55
C HIS A 173 -2.33 1.15 -11.05
N GLU A 174 -2.83 0.24 -11.89
CA GLU A 174 -3.20 -1.12 -11.50
C GLU A 174 -2.14 -2.13 -11.94
N PHE A 175 -1.82 -3.04 -11.02
CA PHE A 175 -0.94 -4.17 -11.24
C PHE A 175 -1.68 -5.43 -10.83
N PHE A 176 -1.38 -6.54 -11.48
CA PHE A 176 -2.05 -7.81 -11.24
C PHE A 176 -1.01 -8.90 -11.04
N ALA A 177 -1.21 -9.73 -10.03
CA ALA A 177 -0.39 -10.91 -9.77
C ALA A 177 -1.28 -12.12 -9.46
N PRO A 178 -0.80 -13.34 -9.75
CA PRO A 178 -1.44 -14.54 -9.24
C PRO A 178 -1.47 -14.53 -7.70
N MET A 179 -2.59 -14.96 -7.12
CA MET A 179 -2.80 -14.99 -5.67
C MET A 179 -1.74 -15.85 -4.97
N GLU A 180 -1.38 -16.97 -5.60
CA GLU A 180 -0.33 -17.88 -5.14
C GLU A 180 1.01 -17.16 -4.96
N THR A 181 1.35 -16.20 -5.84
CA THR A 181 2.57 -15.39 -5.73
C THR A 181 2.56 -14.51 -4.49
N LEU A 182 1.42 -13.91 -4.14
CA LEU A 182 1.29 -13.11 -2.91
C LEU A 182 1.26 -13.96 -1.64
N MET A 183 0.75 -15.19 -1.75
CA MET A 183 0.64 -16.13 -0.64
C MET A 183 1.92 -16.94 -0.37
N ALA A 184 2.89 -16.89 -1.31
CA ALA A 184 4.19 -17.51 -1.14
C ALA A 184 4.91 -16.97 0.10
N GLU A 185 5.64 -17.85 0.79
CA GLU A 185 6.32 -17.54 2.05
C GLU A 185 7.38 -16.44 1.90
N ASP A 186 8.08 -16.48 0.78
CA ASP A 186 9.15 -15.61 0.31
C ASP A 186 8.66 -14.63 -0.76
N SER A 187 7.35 -14.30 -0.79
CA SER A 187 6.78 -13.41 -1.81
C SER A 187 7.51 -12.07 -1.96
N HIS A 188 8.06 -11.53 -0.86
CA HIS A 188 8.86 -10.31 -0.88
C HIS A 188 10.22 -10.47 -1.58
N ASP A 189 10.76 -11.68 -1.68
CA ASP A 189 12.02 -12.01 -2.34
C ASP A 189 11.82 -12.49 -3.79
N ASN A 190 10.57 -12.68 -4.22
CA ASN A 190 10.26 -13.12 -5.58
C ASN A 190 10.71 -12.05 -6.61
N PRO A 191 11.67 -12.35 -7.49
CA PRO A 191 12.25 -11.35 -8.39
C PRO A 191 11.25 -10.84 -9.43
N ALA A 192 10.32 -11.67 -9.89
CA ALA A 192 9.29 -11.25 -10.84
C ALA A 192 8.29 -10.29 -10.19
N LEU A 193 7.91 -10.56 -8.94
CA LEU A 193 7.03 -9.68 -8.16
C LEU A 193 7.73 -8.37 -7.82
N GLN A 194 9.00 -8.41 -7.41
CA GLN A 194 9.82 -7.21 -7.22
C GLN A 194 9.92 -6.38 -8.50
N ALA A 195 10.16 -7.02 -9.64
CA ALA A 195 10.24 -6.35 -10.94
C ALA A 195 8.89 -5.76 -11.39
N LEU A 196 7.76 -6.34 -10.95
CA LEU A 196 6.44 -5.77 -11.18
C LEU A 196 6.22 -4.55 -10.30
N ILE A 197 6.49 -4.65 -8.99
CA ILE A 197 6.31 -3.56 -8.03
C ILE A 197 7.28 -2.40 -8.31
N SER A 198 8.49 -2.67 -8.81
CA SER A 198 9.44 -1.62 -9.16
C SER A 198 8.90 -0.65 -10.21
N ARG A 199 8.00 -1.12 -11.10
CA ARG A 199 7.31 -0.28 -12.10
C ARG A 199 6.32 0.70 -11.48
N ALA A 200 5.93 0.49 -10.22
CA ALA A 200 5.13 1.44 -9.46
C ALA A 200 5.95 2.68 -9.05
N CYS A 201 7.29 2.64 -9.16
CA CYS A 201 8.13 3.80 -8.89
C CYS A 201 8.02 4.84 -10.02
N VAL A 202 7.85 6.11 -9.67
CA VAL A 202 7.84 7.22 -10.63
C VAL A 202 9.10 7.23 -11.51
N SER A 203 10.26 6.85 -10.94
CA SER A 203 11.53 6.75 -11.68
C SER A 203 11.49 5.74 -12.82
N ALA A 204 10.61 4.73 -12.76
CA ALA A 204 10.46 3.74 -13.81
C ALA A 204 9.87 4.33 -15.12
N ASN A 205 9.32 5.54 -15.07
CA ASN A 205 8.85 6.26 -16.26
C ASN A 205 9.98 6.98 -17.02
N PHE A 206 11.20 7.01 -16.47
CA PHE A 206 12.32 7.74 -17.04
C PHE A 206 13.45 6.79 -17.43
N LEU A 207 13.99 6.97 -18.64
CA LEU A 207 15.10 6.17 -19.18
C LEU A 207 16.38 6.29 -18.33
N SER A 208 16.57 7.43 -17.66
CA SER A 208 17.62 7.65 -16.67
C SER A 208 17.09 8.58 -15.58
N SER A 209 17.10 8.10 -14.33
CA SER A 209 16.83 8.93 -13.16
C SER A 209 18.17 9.33 -12.55
N THR A 210 18.61 10.56 -12.82
CA THR A 210 19.80 11.16 -12.19
C THR A 210 19.55 11.44 -10.72
#